data_AF-R6DVI6-F1
#
_entry.id   AF-R6DVI6-F1
#
_cell.length_a   1.000
_cell.length_b   1.000
_cell.length_c   1.000
_cell.angle_alpha   90.00
_cell.angle_beta   90.00
_cell.angle_gamma   90.00
#
_symmetry.space_group_name_H-M   'P 1'
#
loop_
_entity.id
_entity.type
_entity.pdbx_description
1 polymer ?
#
loop_
_entity_poly.entity_id
_entity_poly.type
_entity_poly.pdbx_seq_one_letter_code
_entity_poly.pdbx_strand_id
1 'polypeptide(L)'
;MKTSKKSVVLSSVQYIIIFIGFALSYMFTYPQYDVLLFTRDFKGDIVSVLREALFYGNGRFLGNVFGFYFSHHFTAAIFFTAFFLTLIVFLANKLFFNDNPKAIFPIGTVIAFPAVGIMREVYCMIAAFCNYAVPFAFALMSGVFIKKLKVGGSRFLYVPLAFSAVCTCLFSENTTIVVLCAAIMIIVGDIINNKKASVPGIVNMIFSAVGALMMYLIPRVTDTKEKLDYYRGYVEPKVLIFNIISTLRSFALLANQYFIVYVILSGAMIYVLYRQCKTNRFIKFILTAILTVFPLTCIFAVIFAQKANELAMIYLPLEVVYLIAALVVSVLSKQKKLITSLIMTVVLLGSAVAPMTIVNHRGDRTFFTTFAILFCYAMYLIKSLDMGKKIKQLITAAAPVAFVAGCCVMLVLTAQNFDSYVYRADYLAQESVTSSSADVPYLAHGRLAQETTLGQIDPCLFGSSVDMSFNVIPTDEWEKADEYKKITSLTPADAVKYGLEHWEFKDATYPLKLHEKYAQSR
;
A
#
# COMPACT_ATOMS: atom_id res chain seq x y z
N MET A 1 2.65 28.43 -25.80
CA MET A 1 3.28 27.35 -25.00
C MET A 1 4.00 26.38 -25.93
N LYS A 2 5.32 26.53 -26.12
CA LYS A 2 6.18 25.48 -26.72
C LYS A 2 6.81 24.71 -25.57
N THR A 3 6.09 23.77 -24.97
CA THR A 3 6.73 22.68 -24.23
C THR A 3 7.60 21.94 -25.23
N SER A 4 8.92 22.13 -25.14
CA SER A 4 9.90 21.52 -26.04
C SER A 4 9.64 20.01 -26.17
N LYS A 5 9.54 19.47 -27.39
CA LYS A 5 9.38 18.03 -27.64
C LYS A 5 10.37 17.18 -26.83
N LYS A 6 11.57 17.70 -26.55
CA LYS A 6 12.59 17.05 -25.70
C LYS A 6 12.12 16.81 -24.25
N SER A 7 11.33 17.72 -23.68
CA SER A 7 10.81 17.58 -22.32
C SER A 7 9.74 16.49 -22.20
N VAL A 8 8.95 16.29 -23.26
CA VAL A 8 7.90 15.24 -23.28
C VAL A 8 8.55 13.87 -23.41
N VAL A 9 9.49 13.71 -24.33
CA VAL A 9 10.26 12.46 -24.52
C VAL A 9 10.98 12.07 -23.22
N LEU A 10 11.63 13.02 -22.54
CA LEU A 10 12.32 12.75 -21.28
C LEU A 10 11.35 12.24 -20.20
N SER A 11 10.21 12.88 -20.00
CA SER A 11 9.21 12.42 -19.03
C SER A 11 8.67 11.03 -19.36
N SER A 12 8.40 10.75 -20.65
CA SER A 12 7.94 9.43 -21.09
C SER A 12 8.96 8.34 -20.77
N VAL A 13 10.24 8.57 -21.06
CA VAL A 13 11.32 7.64 -20.70
C VAL A 13 11.39 7.41 -19.19
N GLN A 14 11.25 8.47 -18.38
CA GLN A 14 11.24 8.33 -16.92
C GLN A 14 10.08 7.46 -16.44
N TYR A 15 8.86 7.65 -16.96
CA TYR A 15 7.71 6.80 -16.59
C TYR A 15 7.90 5.34 -17.03
N ILE A 16 8.52 5.10 -18.18
CA ILE A 16 8.85 3.73 -18.62
C ILE A 16 9.86 3.08 -17.66
N ILE A 17 10.90 3.81 -17.23
CA ILE A 17 11.87 3.31 -16.24
C ILE A 17 11.18 3.02 -14.91
N ILE A 18 10.27 3.90 -14.44
CA ILE A 18 9.48 3.65 -13.23
C ILE A 18 8.64 2.38 -13.37
N PHE A 19 7.96 2.22 -14.50
CA PHE A 19 7.15 1.04 -14.79
C PHE A 19 7.98 -0.25 -14.79
N ILE A 20 9.10 -0.27 -15.51
CA ILE A 20 10.02 -1.41 -15.55
C ILE A 20 10.55 -1.72 -14.15
N GLY A 21 10.96 -0.68 -13.39
CA GLY A 21 11.43 -0.83 -12.02
C GLY A 21 10.39 -1.51 -11.12
N PHE A 22 9.13 -1.07 -11.17
CA PHE A 22 8.05 -1.72 -10.43
C PHE A 22 7.75 -3.14 -10.92
N ALA A 23 7.69 -3.36 -12.24
CA ALA A 23 7.42 -4.69 -12.80
C ALA A 23 8.49 -5.71 -12.37
N LEU A 24 9.77 -5.33 -12.44
CA LEU A 24 10.88 -6.17 -11.99
C LEU A 24 10.84 -6.39 -10.47
N SER A 25 10.58 -5.34 -9.68
CA SER A 25 10.55 -5.43 -8.21
C SER A 25 9.56 -6.47 -7.68
N TYR A 26 8.45 -6.70 -8.39
CA TYR A 26 7.39 -7.63 -8.01
C TYR A 26 7.24 -8.81 -8.97
N MET A 27 8.19 -9.00 -9.89
CA MET A 27 8.12 -10.09 -10.87
C MET A 27 8.10 -11.45 -10.19
N PHE A 28 8.85 -11.58 -9.10
CA PHE A 28 8.99 -12.80 -8.34
C PHE A 28 8.07 -12.88 -7.10
N THR A 29 6.99 -12.10 -7.00
CA THR A 29 5.99 -12.36 -5.95
C THR A 29 5.38 -13.75 -6.13
N TYR A 30 5.31 -14.57 -5.08
CA TYR A 30 4.72 -15.91 -5.17
C TYR A 30 3.20 -15.86 -4.96
N PRO A 31 2.42 -16.87 -5.41
CA PRO A 31 1.00 -16.97 -5.11
C PRO A 31 0.76 -16.99 -3.60
N GLN A 32 0.19 -15.90 -3.07
CA GLN A 32 -0.13 -15.79 -1.65
C GLN A 32 -1.48 -16.44 -1.33
N TYR A 33 -1.83 -16.52 -0.04
CA TYR A 33 -3.04 -17.17 0.46
C TYR A 33 -4.34 -16.75 -0.27
N ASP A 34 -4.50 -15.46 -0.60
CA ASP A 34 -5.67 -14.97 -1.33
C ASP A 34 -5.77 -15.55 -2.74
N VAL A 35 -4.63 -15.61 -3.44
CA VAL A 35 -4.54 -16.22 -4.76
C VAL A 35 -4.98 -17.68 -4.68
N LEU A 36 -4.37 -18.45 -3.78
CA LEU A 36 -4.64 -19.87 -3.65
C LEU A 36 -6.10 -20.16 -3.26
N LEU A 37 -6.65 -19.38 -2.32
CA LEU A 37 -8.04 -19.49 -1.88
C LEU A 37 -9.02 -19.27 -3.04
N PHE A 38 -8.84 -18.18 -3.79
CA PHE A 38 -9.78 -17.83 -4.85
C PHE A 38 -9.67 -18.75 -6.07
N THR A 39 -8.46 -19.21 -6.42
CA THR A 39 -8.28 -20.17 -7.51
C THR A 39 -8.87 -21.55 -7.21
N ARG A 40 -9.04 -21.90 -5.93
CA ARG A 40 -9.70 -23.13 -5.51
C ARG A 40 -11.23 -23.01 -5.56
N ASP A 41 -11.78 -21.88 -5.11
CA ASP A 41 -13.20 -21.78 -4.81
C ASP A 41 -14.09 -21.56 -6.06
N PHE A 42 -13.57 -20.95 -7.13
CA PHE A 42 -14.35 -20.69 -8.36
C PHE A 42 -13.47 -20.53 -9.60
N LYS A 43 -14.10 -20.41 -10.78
CA LYS A 43 -13.39 -20.23 -12.07
C LYS A 43 -12.95 -18.78 -12.29
N GLY A 44 -11.78 -18.61 -12.90
CA GLY A 44 -11.19 -17.30 -13.22
C GLY A 44 -11.73 -16.59 -14.46
N ASP A 45 -12.84 -17.03 -15.05
CA ASP A 45 -13.46 -16.33 -16.17
C ASP A 45 -14.24 -15.10 -15.68
N ILE A 46 -14.41 -14.09 -16.56
CA ILE A 46 -14.97 -12.80 -16.16
C ILE A 46 -16.41 -12.90 -15.63
N VAL A 47 -17.21 -13.88 -16.12
CA VAL A 47 -18.61 -14.03 -15.71
C VAL A 47 -18.66 -14.59 -14.30
N SER A 48 -17.87 -15.63 -14.03
CA SER A 48 -17.71 -16.22 -12.69
C SER A 48 -17.17 -15.20 -11.69
N VAL A 49 -16.14 -14.44 -12.06
CA VAL A 49 -15.56 -13.37 -11.23
C VAL A 49 -16.58 -12.28 -10.92
N LEU A 50 -17.36 -11.81 -11.90
CA LEU A 50 -18.36 -10.76 -11.67
C LEU A 50 -19.48 -11.25 -10.75
N ARG A 51 -19.92 -12.49 -10.95
CA ARG A 51 -20.92 -13.13 -10.09
C ARG A 51 -20.40 -13.21 -8.66
N GLU A 52 -19.21 -13.76 -8.44
CA GLU A 52 -18.68 -13.89 -7.09
C GLU A 52 -18.41 -12.53 -6.43
N ALA A 53 -17.87 -11.56 -7.17
CA ALA A 53 -17.66 -10.22 -6.64
C ALA A 53 -18.96 -9.54 -6.17
N LEU A 54 -20.08 -9.78 -6.87
CA LEU A 54 -21.40 -9.27 -6.53
C LEU A 54 -21.99 -9.96 -5.29
N PHE A 55 -21.80 -11.28 -5.16
CA PHE A 55 -22.37 -12.10 -4.09
C PHE A 55 -21.42 -12.36 -2.90
N TYR A 56 -20.22 -11.76 -2.91
CA TYR A 56 -19.26 -11.90 -1.81
C TYR A 56 -19.73 -11.26 -0.50
N GLY A 57 -20.54 -10.19 -0.57
CA GLY A 57 -21.25 -9.60 0.57
C GLY A 57 -20.56 -8.46 1.33
N ASN A 58 -19.30 -8.11 1.01
CA ASN A 58 -18.60 -7.00 1.69
C ASN A 58 -18.93 -5.62 1.11
N GLY A 59 -19.48 -5.56 -0.12
CA GLY A 59 -19.78 -4.32 -0.85
C GLY A 59 -18.60 -3.72 -1.62
N ARG A 60 -17.39 -4.28 -1.47
CA ARG A 60 -16.16 -3.90 -2.17
C ARG A 60 -16.14 -4.39 -3.62
N PHE A 61 -17.18 -4.06 -4.38
CA PHE A 61 -17.43 -4.68 -5.68
C PHE A 61 -16.23 -4.60 -6.63
N LEU A 62 -15.68 -3.40 -6.89
CA LEU A 62 -14.52 -3.26 -7.79
C LEU A 62 -13.25 -3.88 -7.19
N GLY A 63 -13.08 -3.80 -5.88
CA GLY A 63 -11.97 -4.45 -5.17
C GLY A 63 -12.00 -5.98 -5.33
N ASN A 64 -13.18 -6.59 -5.22
CA ASN A 64 -13.39 -8.02 -5.43
C ASN A 64 -13.23 -8.40 -6.91
N VAL A 65 -13.81 -7.64 -7.85
CA VAL A 65 -13.67 -7.93 -9.29
C VAL A 65 -12.19 -7.97 -9.69
N PHE A 66 -11.41 -6.94 -9.33
CA PHE A 66 -10.00 -6.91 -9.68
C PHE A 66 -9.19 -7.93 -8.87
N GLY A 67 -9.43 -8.03 -7.57
CA GLY A 67 -8.74 -8.99 -6.71
C GLY A 67 -8.91 -10.43 -7.19
N PHE A 68 -10.14 -10.84 -7.50
CA PHE A 68 -10.46 -12.18 -7.98
C PHE A 68 -9.92 -12.44 -9.39
N TYR A 69 -10.08 -11.49 -10.31
CA TYR A 69 -9.57 -11.64 -11.67
C TYR A 69 -8.04 -11.80 -11.67
N PHE A 70 -7.31 -10.89 -11.03
CA PHE A 70 -5.84 -10.93 -11.03
C PHE A 70 -5.25 -12.02 -10.14
N SER A 71 -6.02 -12.57 -9.19
CA SER A 71 -5.63 -13.81 -8.50
C SER A 71 -5.57 -15.00 -9.46
N HIS A 72 -6.51 -15.11 -10.40
CA HIS A 72 -6.51 -16.18 -11.40
C HIS A 72 -5.53 -15.94 -12.55
N HIS A 73 -5.17 -14.67 -12.81
CA HIS A 73 -4.29 -14.26 -13.91
C HIS A 73 -3.00 -13.65 -13.35
N PHE A 74 -2.25 -14.42 -12.57
CA PHE A 74 -1.15 -13.91 -11.74
C PHE A 74 -0.04 -13.19 -12.53
N THR A 75 0.34 -13.68 -13.71
CA THR A 75 1.30 -12.96 -14.57
C THR A 75 0.77 -11.59 -15.00
N ALA A 76 -0.52 -11.48 -15.32
CA ALA A 76 -1.15 -10.20 -15.63
C ALA A 76 -1.21 -9.28 -14.39
N ALA A 77 -1.33 -9.86 -13.19
CA ALA A 77 -1.31 -9.13 -11.93
C ALA A 77 -0.01 -8.33 -11.73
N ILE A 78 1.15 -8.88 -12.14
CA ILE A 78 2.45 -8.19 -12.07
C ILE A 78 2.42 -6.89 -12.88
N PHE A 79 1.95 -6.96 -14.13
CA PHE A 79 1.82 -5.79 -15.01
C PHE A 79 0.77 -4.81 -14.49
N PHE A 80 -0.35 -5.31 -13.96
CA PHE A 80 -1.40 -4.50 -13.36
C PHE A 80 -0.88 -3.70 -12.16
N THR A 81 -0.13 -4.34 -11.26
CA THR A 81 0.51 -3.71 -10.10
C THR A 81 1.49 -2.62 -10.54
N ALA A 82 2.39 -2.94 -11.47
CA ALA A 82 3.35 -1.98 -12.00
C ALA A 82 2.67 -0.79 -12.69
N PHE A 83 1.58 -1.04 -13.43
CA PHE A 83 0.78 -0.01 -14.08
C PHE A 83 0.16 0.94 -13.06
N PHE A 84 -0.50 0.43 -12.03
CA PHE A 84 -1.17 1.28 -11.03
C PHE A 84 -0.18 2.05 -10.16
N LEU A 85 0.96 1.47 -9.79
CA LEU A 85 2.01 2.21 -9.09
C LEU A 85 2.59 3.34 -9.96
N THR A 86 2.84 3.08 -11.25
CA THR A 86 3.27 4.11 -12.20
C THR A 86 2.20 5.18 -12.40
N LEU A 87 0.93 4.79 -12.46
CA LEU A 87 -0.21 5.70 -12.56
C LEU A 87 -0.30 6.61 -11.34
N ILE A 88 -0.07 6.09 -10.12
CA ILE A 88 0.00 6.89 -8.90
C ILE A 88 1.11 7.94 -9.00
N VAL A 89 2.32 7.55 -9.46
CA VAL A 89 3.44 8.49 -9.67
C VAL A 89 3.07 9.57 -10.68
N PHE A 90 2.44 9.18 -11.80
CA PHE A 90 1.97 10.10 -12.84
C PHE A 90 0.93 11.10 -12.30
N LEU A 91 -0.11 10.60 -11.62
CA LEU A 91 -1.20 11.42 -11.09
C LEU A 91 -0.70 12.36 -9.98
N ALA A 92 0.19 11.89 -9.10
CA ALA A 92 0.81 12.74 -8.08
C ALA A 92 1.67 13.85 -8.70
N ASN A 93 2.48 13.55 -9.73
CA ASN A 93 3.25 14.57 -10.44
C ASN A 93 2.34 15.64 -11.05
N LYS A 94 1.24 15.21 -11.67
CA LYS A 94 0.24 16.10 -12.27
C LYS A 94 -0.49 16.95 -11.24
N LEU A 95 -0.88 16.34 -10.12
CA LEU A 95 -1.62 16.99 -9.04
C LEU A 95 -0.77 18.01 -8.29
N PHE A 96 0.47 17.67 -7.91
CA PHE A 96 1.28 18.53 -7.05
C PHE A 96 2.31 19.35 -7.84
N PHE A 97 2.89 18.81 -8.91
CA PHE A 97 4.07 19.40 -9.56
C PHE A 97 3.86 19.88 -11.01
N ASN A 98 2.63 19.81 -11.54
CA ASN A 98 2.28 20.26 -12.89
C ASN A 98 3.13 19.57 -13.98
N ASP A 99 3.23 18.24 -13.93
CA ASP A 99 3.97 17.44 -14.92
C ASP A 99 5.48 17.77 -14.99
N ASN A 100 6.08 18.16 -13.85
CA ASN A 100 7.50 18.46 -13.77
C ASN A 100 8.34 17.17 -13.85
N PRO A 101 9.21 16.98 -14.86
CA PRO A 101 10.01 15.76 -15.00
C PRO A 101 10.89 15.49 -13.77
N LYS A 102 11.38 16.55 -13.11
CA LYS A 102 12.27 16.42 -11.95
C LYS A 102 11.59 15.84 -10.71
N ALA A 103 10.25 15.79 -10.68
CA ALA A 103 9.50 15.23 -9.58
C ALA A 103 9.18 13.74 -9.77
N ILE A 104 9.36 13.18 -10.98
CA ILE A 104 8.94 11.80 -11.30
C ILE A 104 9.68 10.78 -10.43
N PHE A 105 11.02 10.80 -10.44
CA PHE A 105 11.81 9.86 -9.63
C PHE A 105 11.62 10.06 -8.11
N PRO A 106 11.66 11.28 -7.56
CA PRO A 106 11.39 11.47 -6.13
C PRO A 106 10.04 10.90 -5.68
N ILE A 107 8.99 11.08 -6.48
CA ILE A 107 7.69 10.49 -6.18
C ILE A 107 7.76 8.96 -6.28
N GLY A 108 8.37 8.44 -7.35
CA GLY A 108 8.58 7.01 -7.57
C GLY A 108 9.30 6.33 -6.41
N THR A 109 10.35 6.94 -5.87
CA THR A 109 11.10 6.43 -4.72
C THR A 109 10.23 6.31 -3.48
N VAL A 110 9.40 7.32 -3.17
CA VAL A 110 8.54 7.26 -1.97
C VAL A 110 7.44 6.19 -2.12
N ILE A 111 6.88 6.04 -3.32
CA ILE A 111 5.88 5.00 -3.60
C ILE A 111 6.50 3.59 -3.60
N ALA A 112 7.75 3.44 -4.06
CA ALA A 112 8.43 2.15 -4.07
C ALA A 112 8.77 1.63 -2.68
N PHE A 113 8.99 2.53 -1.69
CA PHE A 113 9.43 2.16 -0.35
C PHE A 113 8.54 2.77 0.74
N PRO A 114 7.27 2.33 0.86
CA PRO A 114 6.32 2.88 1.81
C PRO A 114 6.64 2.47 3.26
N ALA A 115 6.37 1.21 3.60
CA ALA A 115 6.68 0.54 4.87
C ALA A 115 6.78 -0.96 4.59
N VAL A 116 7.57 -1.69 5.38
CA VAL A 116 7.73 -3.15 5.20
C VAL A 116 6.38 -3.87 5.34
N GLY A 117 5.55 -3.49 6.31
CA GLY A 117 4.20 -4.04 6.46
C GLY A 117 3.30 -3.80 5.24
N ILE A 118 3.36 -2.60 4.64
CA ILE A 118 2.63 -2.27 3.40
C ILE A 118 3.16 -3.08 2.21
N MET A 119 4.48 -3.22 2.09
CA MET A 119 5.08 -4.03 1.02
C MET A 119 4.57 -5.46 1.08
N ARG A 120 4.67 -6.07 2.27
CA ARG A 120 4.22 -7.44 2.55
C ARG A 120 2.73 -7.63 2.29
N GLU A 121 1.88 -6.74 2.81
CA GLU A 121 0.43 -6.99 2.80
C GLU A 121 -0.37 -6.26 1.73
N VAL A 122 0.23 -5.32 0.99
CA VAL A 122 -0.47 -4.58 -0.07
C VAL A 122 0.20 -4.82 -1.41
N TYR A 123 1.52 -4.81 -1.51
CA TYR A 123 2.17 -4.92 -2.82
C TYR A 123 2.40 -6.36 -3.26
N CYS A 124 2.64 -7.27 -2.30
CA CYS A 124 2.76 -8.70 -2.58
C CYS A 124 1.40 -9.44 -2.62
N MET A 125 0.36 -8.89 -1.98
CA MET A 125 -0.98 -9.51 -1.89
C MET A 125 -1.94 -8.83 -2.88
N ILE A 126 -2.32 -9.51 -3.96
CA ILE A 126 -3.05 -8.88 -5.07
C ILE A 126 -4.44 -8.39 -4.67
N ALA A 127 -5.17 -9.13 -3.82
CA ALA A 127 -6.47 -8.70 -3.35
C ALA A 127 -6.32 -7.41 -2.52
N ALA A 128 -5.33 -7.33 -1.63
CA ALA A 128 -5.09 -6.10 -0.87
C ALA A 128 -4.61 -4.95 -1.76
N PHE A 129 -3.74 -5.21 -2.73
CA PHE A 129 -3.34 -4.20 -3.72
C PHE A 129 -4.56 -3.56 -4.38
N CYS A 130 -5.48 -4.40 -4.87
CA CYS A 130 -6.71 -3.96 -5.52
C CYS A 130 -7.60 -3.17 -4.55
N ASN A 131 -7.74 -3.60 -3.30
CA ASN A 131 -8.62 -2.95 -2.33
C ASN A 131 -8.04 -1.64 -1.74
N TYR A 132 -6.71 -1.44 -1.74
CA TYR A 132 -6.08 -0.30 -1.03
C TYR A 132 -5.22 0.61 -1.91
N ALA A 133 -4.41 0.08 -2.84
CA ALA A 133 -3.54 0.89 -3.69
C ALA A 133 -4.28 1.45 -4.93
N VAL A 134 -5.10 0.63 -5.59
CA VAL A 134 -5.90 1.04 -6.74
C VAL A 134 -6.85 2.21 -6.44
N PRO A 135 -7.65 2.22 -5.35
CA PRO A 135 -8.51 3.37 -5.05
C PRO A 135 -7.72 4.65 -4.80
N PHE A 136 -6.47 4.58 -4.33
CA PHE A 136 -5.64 5.77 -4.18
C PHE A 136 -5.33 6.42 -5.55
N ALA A 137 -5.14 5.63 -6.61
CA ALA A 137 -5.02 6.17 -7.97
C ALA A 137 -6.29 6.91 -8.39
N PHE A 138 -7.48 6.35 -8.12
CA PHE A 138 -8.75 7.03 -8.43
C PHE A 138 -8.94 8.31 -7.59
N ALA A 139 -8.55 8.33 -6.32
CA ALA A 139 -8.59 9.53 -5.48
C ALA A 139 -7.68 10.64 -6.02
N LEU A 140 -6.44 10.30 -6.43
CA LEU A 140 -5.54 11.25 -7.09
C LEU A 140 -6.10 11.75 -8.42
N MET A 141 -6.74 10.87 -9.18
CA MET A 141 -7.40 11.21 -10.45
C MET A 141 -8.52 12.24 -10.24
N SER A 142 -9.39 12.04 -9.24
CA SER A 142 -10.40 13.04 -8.83
C SER A 142 -9.74 14.38 -8.49
N GLY A 143 -8.67 14.36 -7.69
CA GLY A 143 -7.89 15.57 -7.36
C GLY A 143 -7.35 16.31 -8.59
N VAL A 144 -6.80 15.57 -9.57
CA VAL A 144 -6.31 16.14 -10.83
C VAL A 144 -7.44 16.80 -11.62
N PHE A 145 -8.61 16.16 -11.73
CA PHE A 145 -9.74 16.73 -12.46
C PHE A 145 -10.33 17.95 -11.76
N ILE A 146 -10.47 17.92 -10.43
CA ILE A 146 -10.89 19.08 -9.63
C ILE A 146 -9.94 20.25 -9.88
N LYS A 147 -8.63 20.02 -9.78
CA LYS A 147 -7.61 21.06 -10.03
C LYS A 147 -7.74 21.64 -11.43
N LYS A 148 -7.88 20.80 -12.46
CA LYS A 148 -8.02 21.24 -13.86
C LYS A 148 -9.30 22.05 -14.09
N LEU A 149 -10.43 21.60 -13.56
CA LEU A 149 -11.71 22.31 -13.67
C LEU A 149 -11.67 23.66 -12.97
N LYS A 150 -11.02 23.77 -11.80
CA LYS A 150 -10.85 25.04 -11.07
C LYS A 150 -10.05 26.09 -11.85
N VAL A 151 -9.16 25.68 -12.76
CA VAL A 151 -8.36 26.60 -13.61
C VAL A 151 -8.94 26.78 -15.01
N GLY A 152 -10.24 26.50 -15.21
CA GLY A 152 -10.93 26.72 -16.49
C GLY A 152 -10.78 25.58 -17.49
N GLY A 153 -10.44 24.37 -17.04
CA GLY A 153 -10.44 23.19 -17.90
C GLY A 153 -11.81 22.85 -18.50
N SER A 154 -11.80 22.00 -19.53
CA SER A 154 -13.01 21.58 -20.24
C SER A 154 -14.09 21.01 -19.31
N ARG A 155 -15.36 21.40 -19.52
CA ARG A 155 -16.51 20.86 -18.78
C ARG A 155 -16.69 19.35 -18.98
N PHE A 156 -16.18 18.77 -20.07
CA PHE A 156 -16.18 17.32 -20.26
C PHE A 156 -15.41 16.56 -19.16
N LEU A 157 -14.54 17.24 -18.40
CA LEU A 157 -13.83 16.63 -17.26
C LEU A 157 -14.73 16.32 -16.05
N TYR A 158 -15.99 16.77 -16.02
CA TYR A 158 -16.94 16.38 -14.98
C TYR A 158 -17.32 14.88 -15.07
N VAL A 159 -17.37 14.30 -16.26
CA VAL A 159 -17.66 12.87 -16.46
C VAL A 159 -16.58 11.97 -15.84
N PRO A 160 -15.29 12.10 -16.17
CA PRO A 160 -14.27 11.28 -15.56
C PRO A 160 -14.04 11.63 -14.07
N LEU A 161 -14.37 12.85 -13.60
CA LEU A 161 -14.40 13.18 -12.17
C LEU A 161 -15.49 12.39 -11.42
N ALA A 162 -16.71 12.36 -11.97
CA ALA A 162 -17.81 11.60 -11.39
C ALA A 162 -17.47 10.11 -11.33
N PHE A 163 -16.93 9.57 -12.43
CA PHE A 163 -16.47 8.19 -12.50
C PHE A 163 -15.40 7.88 -11.44
N SER A 164 -14.33 8.68 -11.36
CA SER A 164 -13.27 8.44 -10.38
C SER A 164 -13.75 8.57 -8.93
N ALA A 165 -14.65 9.51 -8.65
CA ALA A 165 -15.23 9.70 -7.31
C ALA A 165 -16.10 8.51 -6.88
N VAL A 166 -16.93 7.95 -7.78
CA VAL A 166 -17.72 6.73 -7.51
C VAL A 166 -16.79 5.52 -7.33
N CYS A 167 -15.89 5.29 -8.29
CA CYS A 167 -15.03 4.10 -8.29
C CYS A 167 -14.16 4.00 -7.04
N THR A 168 -13.61 5.11 -6.55
CA THR A 168 -12.78 5.12 -5.34
C THR A 168 -13.47 4.47 -4.14
N CYS A 169 -14.79 4.63 -4.02
CA CYS A 169 -15.58 4.12 -2.90
C CYS A 169 -15.96 2.63 -3.02
N LEU A 170 -15.71 1.98 -4.16
CA LEU A 170 -16.11 0.58 -4.40
C LEU A 170 -14.98 -0.43 -4.10
N PHE A 171 -13.90 0.01 -3.47
CA PHE A 171 -12.73 -0.82 -3.16
C PHE A 171 -12.59 -1.15 -1.67
N SER A 172 -12.77 -0.20 -0.75
CA SER A 172 -12.50 -0.44 0.67
C SER A 172 -13.32 0.52 1.54
N GLU A 173 -13.92 0.00 2.61
CA GLU A 173 -14.82 0.77 3.49
C GLU A 173 -14.03 1.91 4.16
N ASN A 174 -12.81 1.62 4.61
CA ASN A 174 -11.96 2.62 5.25
C ASN A 174 -11.62 3.75 4.26
N THR A 175 -11.23 3.38 3.05
CA THR A 175 -10.92 4.35 2.00
C THR A 175 -12.15 5.18 1.61
N THR A 176 -13.33 4.57 1.58
CA THR A 176 -14.60 5.26 1.35
C THR A 176 -14.87 6.34 2.40
N ILE A 177 -14.70 6.03 3.69
CA ILE A 177 -14.87 7.00 4.79
C ILE A 177 -13.87 8.16 4.62
N VAL A 178 -12.61 7.86 4.38
CA VAL A 178 -11.56 8.87 4.19
C VAL A 178 -11.86 9.76 2.99
N VAL A 179 -12.35 9.21 1.88
CA VAL A 179 -12.65 9.96 0.65
C VAL A 179 -13.87 10.87 0.84
N LEU A 180 -14.89 10.43 1.58
CA LEU A 180 -16.01 11.29 1.97
C LEU A 180 -15.53 12.45 2.85
N CYS A 181 -14.69 12.17 3.86
CA CYS A 181 -14.08 13.22 4.67
C CYS A 181 -13.24 14.18 3.82
N ALA A 182 -12.43 13.66 2.88
CA ALA A 182 -11.62 14.48 1.98
C ALA A 182 -12.49 15.35 1.07
N ALA A 183 -13.62 14.85 0.56
CA ALA A 183 -14.55 15.62 -0.26
C ALA A 183 -15.16 16.79 0.51
N ILE A 184 -15.56 16.57 1.78
CA ILE A 184 -16.02 17.64 2.68
C ILE A 184 -14.89 18.65 2.90
N MET A 185 -13.68 18.19 3.16
CA MET A 185 -12.52 19.07 3.41
C MET A 185 -12.11 19.89 2.20
N ILE A 186 -12.30 19.38 0.97
CA ILE A 186 -12.12 20.15 -0.27
C ILE A 186 -13.12 21.32 -0.32
N ILE A 187 -14.39 21.08 0.02
CA ILE A 187 -15.43 22.13 0.05
C ILE A 187 -15.14 23.15 1.15
N VAL A 188 -14.83 22.69 2.36
CA VAL A 188 -14.45 23.56 3.49
C VAL A 188 -13.22 24.40 3.11
N GLY A 189 -12.22 23.80 2.49
CA GLY A 189 -11.04 24.50 1.99
C GLY A 189 -11.36 25.55 0.93
N ASP A 190 -12.32 25.28 0.04
CA ASP A 190 -12.78 26.26 -0.95
C ASP A 190 -13.52 27.44 -0.30
N ILE A 191 -14.36 27.17 0.69
CA ILE A 191 -15.08 28.21 1.44
C ILE A 191 -14.08 29.09 2.22
N ILE A 192 -13.11 28.48 2.91
CA ILE A 192 -12.09 29.24 3.67
C ILE A 192 -11.24 30.13 2.75
N ASN A 193 -10.82 29.62 1.59
CA ASN A 193 -9.90 30.35 0.71
C ASN A 193 -10.61 31.30 -0.26
N ASN A 194 -11.81 30.96 -0.72
CA ASN A 194 -12.50 31.65 -1.82
C ASN A 194 -13.90 32.16 -1.45
N LYS A 195 -14.35 32.00 -0.19
CA LYS A 195 -15.69 32.35 0.31
C LYS A 195 -16.87 31.62 -0.36
N LYS A 196 -16.61 30.69 -1.28
CA LYS A 196 -17.63 29.90 -1.98
C LYS A 196 -17.14 28.48 -2.23
N ALA A 197 -18.05 27.53 -2.19
CA ALA A 197 -17.78 26.16 -2.60
C ALA A 197 -17.54 26.10 -4.12
N SER A 198 -16.57 25.32 -4.57
CA SER A 198 -16.34 25.12 -5.99
C SER A 198 -17.28 24.04 -6.54
N VAL A 199 -17.82 24.25 -7.75
CA VAL A 199 -18.66 23.26 -8.44
C VAL A 199 -17.94 21.91 -8.57
N PRO A 200 -16.63 21.83 -8.94
CA PRO A 200 -15.91 20.55 -8.95
C PRO A 200 -15.84 19.87 -7.58
N GLY A 201 -15.70 20.64 -6.49
CA GLY A 201 -15.73 20.09 -5.12
C GLY A 201 -17.10 19.50 -4.77
N ILE A 202 -18.18 20.18 -5.13
CA ILE A 202 -19.56 19.70 -4.93
C ILE A 202 -19.81 18.42 -5.72
N VAL A 203 -19.44 18.40 -7.01
CA VAL A 203 -19.60 17.21 -7.85
C VAL A 203 -18.84 16.02 -7.26
N ASN A 204 -17.59 16.22 -6.83
CA ASN A 204 -16.82 15.17 -6.18
C ASN A 204 -17.53 14.63 -4.92
N MET A 205 -18.06 15.50 -4.07
CA MET A 205 -18.80 15.07 -2.87
C MET A 205 -20.06 14.26 -3.21
N ILE A 206 -20.87 14.72 -4.16
CA ILE A 206 -22.09 14.02 -4.58
C ILE A 206 -21.74 12.62 -5.09
N PHE A 207 -20.77 12.51 -6.01
CA PHE A 207 -20.45 11.21 -6.61
C PHE A 207 -19.69 10.27 -5.66
N SER A 208 -18.89 10.79 -4.72
CA SER A 208 -18.38 9.97 -3.61
C SER A 208 -19.49 9.46 -2.70
N ALA A 209 -20.52 10.27 -2.42
CA ALA A 209 -21.69 9.82 -1.66
C ALA A 209 -22.50 8.75 -2.41
N VAL A 210 -22.65 8.88 -3.73
CA VAL A 210 -23.26 7.85 -4.59
C VAL A 210 -22.43 6.55 -4.53
N GLY A 211 -21.10 6.64 -4.66
CA GLY A 211 -20.23 5.46 -4.54
C GLY A 211 -20.31 4.78 -3.17
N ALA A 212 -20.34 5.55 -2.08
CA ALA A 212 -20.54 5.04 -0.74
C ALA A 212 -21.90 4.36 -0.55
N LEU A 213 -22.97 4.96 -1.11
CA LEU A 213 -24.30 4.38 -1.09
C LEU A 213 -24.34 3.05 -1.87
N MET A 214 -23.72 2.99 -3.06
CA MET A 214 -23.60 1.74 -3.82
C MET A 214 -22.88 0.65 -3.03
N MET A 215 -21.73 0.98 -2.42
CA MET A 215 -20.96 0.06 -1.58
C MET A 215 -21.83 -0.53 -0.46
N TYR A 216 -22.66 0.30 0.17
CA TYR A 216 -23.56 -0.11 1.25
C TYR A 216 -24.78 -0.91 0.76
N LEU A 217 -25.33 -0.56 -0.41
CA LEU A 217 -26.53 -1.20 -0.96
C LEU A 217 -26.25 -2.56 -1.58
N ILE A 218 -25.09 -2.78 -2.20
CA ILE A 218 -24.77 -4.04 -2.90
C ILE A 218 -25.05 -5.27 -2.03
N PRO A 219 -24.52 -5.40 -0.80
CA PRO A 219 -24.79 -6.57 0.05
C PRO A 219 -26.25 -6.74 0.48
N ARG A 220 -27.02 -5.64 0.50
CA ARG A 220 -28.43 -5.64 0.90
C ARG A 220 -29.35 -6.02 -0.25
N VAL A 221 -29.02 -5.57 -1.46
CA VAL A 221 -29.80 -5.90 -2.67
C VAL A 221 -29.56 -7.35 -3.09
N THR A 222 -28.40 -7.91 -2.74
CA THR A 222 -28.05 -9.31 -3.06
C THR A 222 -28.34 -10.28 -1.92
N ASP A 223 -28.91 -9.83 -0.80
CA ASP A 223 -29.17 -10.64 0.41
C ASP A 223 -27.95 -11.42 0.92
N THR A 224 -26.75 -10.83 0.79
CA THR A 224 -25.47 -11.45 1.20
C THR A 224 -24.87 -10.80 2.44
N LYS A 225 -25.58 -9.88 3.08
CA LYS A 225 -25.13 -9.19 4.29
C LYS A 225 -24.70 -10.16 5.39
N GLU A 226 -25.48 -11.23 5.60
CA GLU A 226 -25.27 -12.20 6.68
C GLU A 226 -24.05 -13.12 6.45
N LYS A 227 -23.62 -13.33 5.20
CA LYS A 227 -22.46 -14.18 4.86
C LYS A 227 -21.15 -13.70 5.52
N LEU A 228 -21.09 -12.42 5.89
CA LEU A 228 -19.91 -11.78 6.48
C LEU A 228 -20.17 -11.22 7.87
N ASP A 229 -21.27 -11.57 8.54
CA ASP A 229 -21.52 -11.10 9.92
C ASP A 229 -20.43 -11.61 10.90
N TYR A 230 -19.87 -12.81 10.67
CA TYR A 230 -18.66 -13.28 11.36
C TYR A 230 -17.39 -12.50 10.99
N TYR A 231 -17.29 -12.01 9.74
CA TYR A 231 -16.16 -11.21 9.27
C TYR A 231 -16.18 -9.78 9.82
N ARG A 232 -17.39 -9.25 10.08
CA ARG A 232 -17.69 -7.91 10.61
C ARG A 232 -17.93 -7.89 12.11
N GLY A 233 -17.58 -8.95 12.85
CA GLY A 233 -17.85 -9.10 14.28
C GLY A 233 -17.61 -7.80 15.03
N TYR A 234 -18.70 -7.13 15.41
CA TYR A 234 -18.64 -5.90 16.19
C TYR A 234 -17.95 -6.23 17.50
N VAL A 235 -17.01 -5.39 17.89
CA VAL A 235 -16.31 -5.60 19.16
C VAL A 235 -17.33 -5.40 20.28
N GLU A 236 -17.53 -6.43 21.10
CA GLU A 236 -18.38 -6.32 22.29
C GLU A 236 -17.93 -5.12 23.13
N PRO A 237 -18.85 -4.37 23.78
CA PRO A 237 -18.50 -3.18 24.55
C PRO A 237 -17.39 -3.39 25.59
N LYS A 238 -17.30 -4.60 26.17
CA LYS A 238 -16.26 -4.99 27.13
C LYS A 238 -14.86 -5.16 26.51
N VAL A 239 -14.78 -5.39 25.20
CA VAL A 239 -13.54 -5.62 24.43
C VAL A 239 -13.16 -4.39 23.59
N LEU A 240 -14.02 -3.36 23.53
CA LEU A 240 -13.79 -2.14 22.74
C LEU A 240 -12.50 -1.41 23.14
N ILE A 241 -12.22 -1.29 24.44
CA ILE A 241 -10.99 -0.67 24.94
C ILE A 241 -9.76 -1.45 24.47
N PHE A 242 -9.81 -2.79 24.52
CA PHE A 242 -8.74 -3.64 24.02
C PHE A 242 -8.54 -3.47 22.52
N ASN A 243 -9.61 -3.41 21.72
CA ASN A 243 -9.50 -3.20 20.28
C ASN A 243 -8.97 -1.79 19.93
N ILE A 244 -9.36 -0.76 20.68
CA ILE A 244 -8.81 0.60 20.56
C ILE A 244 -7.30 0.56 20.82
N ILE A 245 -6.86 -0.02 21.94
CA ILE A 245 -5.44 -0.09 22.31
C ILE A 245 -4.66 -0.89 21.26
N SER A 246 -5.19 -2.03 20.82
CA SER A 246 -4.57 -2.87 19.80
C SER A 246 -4.44 -2.13 18.46
N THR A 247 -5.51 -1.46 18.02
CA THR A 247 -5.51 -0.68 16.77
C THR A 247 -4.53 0.49 16.82
N LEU A 248 -4.49 1.22 17.94
CA LEU A 248 -3.54 2.32 18.12
C LEU A 248 -2.10 1.82 18.17
N ARG A 249 -1.85 0.66 18.80
CA ARG A 249 -0.54 0.01 18.82
C ARG A 249 -0.09 -0.39 17.41
N SER A 250 -0.96 -1.03 16.64
CA SER A 250 -0.68 -1.44 15.25
C SER A 250 -0.43 -0.23 14.35
N PHE A 251 -1.27 0.81 14.48
CA PHE A 251 -1.07 2.08 13.79
C PHE A 251 0.30 2.68 14.12
N ALA A 252 0.63 2.80 15.41
CA ALA A 252 1.89 3.38 15.84
C ALA A 252 3.07 2.57 15.30
N LEU A 253 3.04 1.23 15.38
CA LEU A 253 4.12 0.39 14.87
C LEU A 253 4.33 0.59 13.36
N LEU A 254 3.25 0.65 12.57
CA LEU A 254 3.33 0.79 11.13
C LEU A 254 3.67 2.23 10.70
N ALA A 255 3.13 3.24 11.39
CA ALA A 255 3.44 4.64 11.13
C ALA A 255 4.95 4.89 11.24
N ASN A 256 5.62 4.30 12.24
CA ASN A 256 7.08 4.40 12.37
C ASN A 256 7.87 3.69 11.28
N GLN A 257 7.23 2.94 10.38
CA GLN A 257 7.89 2.40 9.19
C GLN A 257 7.82 3.36 8.00
N TYR A 258 7.00 4.43 8.03
CA TYR A 258 6.92 5.45 6.98
C TYR A 258 8.11 6.44 7.00
N PHE A 259 9.32 5.92 7.24
CA PHE A 259 10.53 6.68 7.47
C PHE A 259 10.78 7.76 6.41
N ILE A 260 10.70 7.41 5.13
CA ILE A 260 10.98 8.35 4.03
C ILE A 260 9.99 9.54 4.07
N VAL A 261 8.72 9.26 4.35
CA VAL A 261 7.68 10.31 4.44
C VAL A 261 7.95 11.22 5.63
N TYR A 262 8.25 10.66 6.82
CA TYR A 262 8.57 11.47 7.98
C TYR A 262 9.86 12.28 7.82
N VAL A 263 10.90 11.75 7.15
CA VAL A 263 12.11 12.54 6.80
C VAL A 263 11.74 13.76 5.95
N ILE A 264 10.88 13.58 4.95
CA ILE A 264 10.43 14.67 4.08
C ILE A 264 9.64 15.71 4.90
N LEU A 265 8.68 15.25 5.72
CA LEU A 265 7.86 16.12 6.54
C LEU A 265 8.70 16.90 7.55
N SER A 266 9.62 16.24 8.25
CA SER A 266 10.56 16.86 9.18
C SER A 266 11.46 17.86 8.49
N GLY A 267 12.05 17.52 7.35
CA GLY A 267 12.89 18.43 6.58
C GLY A 267 12.13 19.68 6.14
N ALA A 268 10.89 19.51 5.68
CA ALA A 268 10.00 20.62 5.31
C ALA A 268 9.67 21.52 6.51
N MET A 269 9.33 20.95 7.68
CA MET A 269 9.01 21.71 8.88
C MET A 269 10.24 22.41 9.47
N ILE A 270 11.40 21.77 9.49
CA ILE A 270 12.66 22.40 9.89
C ILE A 270 13.00 23.57 8.95
N TYR A 271 12.80 23.39 7.64
CA TYR A 271 12.99 24.48 6.67
C TYR A 271 12.09 25.69 7.00
N VAL A 272 10.80 25.46 7.28
CA VAL A 272 9.85 26.50 7.71
C VAL A 272 10.32 27.17 9.01
N LEU A 273 10.71 26.39 10.01
CA LEU A 273 11.15 26.86 11.32
C LEU A 273 12.36 27.82 11.22
N TYR A 274 13.32 27.51 10.36
CA TYR A 274 14.51 28.36 10.21
C TYR A 274 14.31 29.54 9.26
N ARG A 275 13.53 29.37 8.18
CA ARG A 275 13.36 30.41 7.16
C ARG A 275 12.21 31.37 7.41
N GLN A 276 11.16 30.93 8.10
CA GLN A 276 9.90 31.66 8.17
C GLN A 276 9.49 32.00 9.61
N CYS A 277 9.91 31.21 10.60
CA CYS A 277 9.57 31.49 12.00
C CYS A 277 10.57 32.45 12.67
N LYS A 278 10.03 33.55 13.23
CA LYS A 278 10.75 34.47 14.12
C LYS A 278 10.53 34.03 15.57
N THR A 279 11.45 33.24 16.10
CA THR A 279 11.43 32.75 17.50
C THR A 279 12.86 32.58 18.03
N ASN A 280 13.01 32.41 19.35
CA ASN A 280 14.31 32.23 20.02
C ASN A 280 15.00 30.94 19.55
N ARG A 281 16.35 30.99 19.47
CA ARG A 281 17.24 29.86 19.19
C ARG A 281 16.95 28.63 20.05
N PHE A 282 16.60 28.81 21.33
CA PHE A 282 16.27 27.67 22.22
C PHE A 282 15.01 26.92 21.76
N ILE A 283 13.94 27.64 21.41
CA ILE A 283 12.72 27.04 20.86
C ILE A 283 13.01 26.36 19.52
N LYS A 284 13.82 27.00 18.66
CA LYS A 284 14.23 26.37 17.39
C LYS A 284 14.99 25.08 17.63
N PHE A 285 15.89 25.04 18.61
CA PHE A 285 16.66 23.85 18.98
C PHE A 285 15.74 22.71 19.43
N ILE A 286 14.83 22.97 20.37
CA ILE A 286 13.88 21.95 20.87
C ILE A 286 13.02 21.39 19.72
N LEU A 287 12.40 22.26 18.93
CA LEU A 287 11.53 21.81 17.82
C LEU A 287 12.32 21.04 16.76
N THR A 288 13.55 21.45 16.47
CA THR A 288 14.43 20.73 15.54
C THR A 288 14.81 19.37 16.09
N ALA A 289 15.12 19.26 17.39
CA ALA A 289 15.42 17.99 18.04
C ALA A 289 14.22 17.03 17.94
N ILE A 290 13.01 17.47 18.28
CA ILE A 290 11.79 16.64 18.16
C ILE A 290 11.57 16.19 16.71
N LEU A 291 11.62 17.13 15.76
CA LEU A 291 11.41 16.84 14.33
C LEU A 291 12.50 15.92 13.75
N THR A 292 13.69 15.87 14.33
CA THR A 292 14.79 15.01 13.87
C THR A 292 14.78 13.65 14.54
N VAL A 293 14.49 13.59 15.84
CA VAL A 293 14.49 12.34 16.63
C VAL A 293 13.40 11.39 16.13
N PHE A 294 12.21 11.88 15.78
CA PHE A 294 11.11 11.00 15.37
C PHE A 294 11.41 10.20 14.07
N PRO A 295 11.90 10.80 12.98
CA PRO A 295 12.39 10.02 11.84
C PRO A 295 13.53 9.06 12.18
N LEU A 296 14.42 9.40 13.13
CA LEU A 296 15.48 8.48 13.57
C LEU A 296 14.92 7.27 14.31
N THR A 297 13.87 7.45 15.13
CA THR A 297 13.17 6.31 15.76
C THR A 297 12.46 5.44 14.73
N CYS A 298 12.01 6.02 13.61
CA CYS A 298 11.49 5.25 12.49
C CYS A 298 12.55 4.30 11.87
N ILE A 299 13.81 4.76 11.72
CA ILE A 299 14.91 3.89 11.27
C ILE A 299 15.12 2.73 12.24
N PHE A 300 15.11 3.02 13.54
CA PHE A 300 15.22 1.98 14.57
C PHE A 300 14.11 0.94 14.44
N ALA A 301 12.87 1.37 14.17
CA ALA A 301 11.73 0.47 13.97
C ALA A 301 11.90 -0.46 12.76
N VAL A 302 12.53 0.00 11.68
CA VAL A 302 12.80 -0.81 10.49
C VAL A 302 13.92 -1.83 10.75
N ILE A 303 15.01 -1.42 11.40
CA ILE A 303 16.16 -2.28 11.65
C ILE A 303 15.85 -3.31 12.75
N PHE A 304 15.33 -2.85 13.89
CA PHE A 304 15.09 -3.65 15.10
C PHE A 304 13.60 -3.95 15.29
N ALA A 305 12.94 -4.48 14.27
CA ALA A 305 11.49 -4.68 14.22
C ALA A 305 10.90 -5.43 15.43
N GLN A 306 11.58 -6.48 15.91
CA GLN A 306 11.13 -7.23 17.10
C GLN A 306 11.11 -6.34 18.35
N LYS A 307 12.20 -5.61 18.59
CA LYS A 307 12.29 -4.69 19.73
C LYS A 307 11.33 -3.51 19.59
N ALA A 308 11.11 -3.03 18.37
CA ALA A 308 10.13 -2.00 18.08
C ALA A 308 8.69 -2.47 18.36
N ASN A 309 8.36 -3.74 18.11
CA ASN A 309 7.06 -4.30 18.44
C ASN A 309 6.83 -4.36 19.97
N GLU A 310 7.85 -4.70 20.75
CA GLU A 310 7.79 -4.63 22.22
C GLU A 310 7.54 -3.21 22.72
N LEU A 311 8.17 -2.21 22.08
CA LEU A 311 8.07 -0.80 22.47
C LEU A 311 6.95 -0.04 21.75
N ALA A 312 6.05 -0.75 21.05
CA ALA A 312 5.09 -0.13 20.12
C ALA A 312 4.22 0.98 20.76
N MET A 313 3.86 0.83 22.03
CA MET A 313 3.06 1.81 22.77
C MET A 313 3.79 3.13 23.05
N ILE A 314 5.13 3.13 23.07
CA ILE A 314 5.93 4.35 23.26
C ILE A 314 5.89 5.23 22.01
N TYR A 315 5.69 4.63 20.85
CA TYR A 315 5.66 5.40 19.61
C TYR A 315 4.44 6.29 19.46
N LEU A 316 3.29 5.91 20.03
CA LEU A 316 2.08 6.71 19.98
C LEU A 316 2.25 8.11 20.61
N PRO A 317 2.74 8.25 21.86
CA PRO A 317 3.00 9.57 22.44
C PRO A 317 4.12 10.31 21.68
N LEU A 318 5.13 9.61 21.15
CA LEU A 318 6.16 10.24 20.31
C LEU A 318 5.57 10.85 19.04
N GLU A 319 4.64 10.16 18.38
CA GLU A 319 3.95 10.67 17.19
C GLU A 319 3.04 11.85 17.52
N VAL A 320 2.32 11.81 18.65
CA VAL A 320 1.53 12.95 19.13
C VAL A 320 2.42 14.16 19.39
N VAL A 321 3.56 13.99 20.07
CA VAL A 321 4.54 15.06 20.30
C VAL A 321 5.09 15.60 18.98
N TYR A 322 5.36 14.73 18.01
CA TYR A 322 5.81 15.12 16.68
C TYR A 322 4.76 15.98 15.93
N LEU A 323 3.49 15.56 15.94
CA LEU A 323 2.40 16.30 15.30
C LEU A 323 2.15 17.65 15.99
N ILE A 324 2.24 17.71 17.32
CA ILE A 324 2.18 18.96 18.08
C ILE A 324 3.34 19.87 17.70
N ALA A 325 4.57 19.36 17.60
CA ALA A 325 5.72 20.15 17.17
C ALA A 325 5.53 20.71 15.76
N ALA A 326 5.04 19.91 14.81
CA ALA A 326 4.70 20.36 13.46
C ALA A 326 3.60 21.45 13.47
N LEU A 327 2.61 21.34 14.37
CA LEU A 327 1.56 22.34 14.56
C LEU A 327 2.12 23.65 15.13
N VAL A 328 2.98 23.56 16.14
CA VAL A 328 3.66 24.72 16.73
C VAL A 328 4.50 25.44 15.66
N VAL A 329 5.28 24.71 14.85
CA VAL A 329 6.01 25.29 13.72
C VAL A 329 5.06 25.98 12.75
N SER A 330 3.94 25.34 12.41
CA SER A 330 2.95 25.88 11.49
C SER A 330 2.33 27.18 12.02
N VAL A 331 2.00 27.24 13.31
CA VAL A 331 1.47 28.45 13.98
C VAL A 331 2.53 29.56 14.03
N LEU A 332 3.77 29.22 14.41
CA LEU A 332 4.89 30.18 14.46
C LEU A 332 5.24 30.76 13.08
N SER A 333 5.00 30.02 12.01
CA SER A 333 5.19 30.51 10.63
C SER A 333 4.19 31.62 10.25
N LYS A 334 3.07 31.73 10.98
CA LYS A 334 1.92 32.59 10.70
C LYS A 334 1.26 32.34 9.33
N GLN A 335 1.55 31.21 8.68
CA GLN A 335 0.97 30.85 7.39
C GLN A 335 -0.34 30.08 7.60
N LYS A 336 -1.47 30.76 7.40
CA LYS A 336 -2.81 30.15 7.49
C LYS A 336 -2.93 28.86 6.68
N LYS A 337 -2.40 28.86 5.44
CA LYS A 337 -2.44 27.68 4.56
C LYS A 337 -1.75 26.46 5.16
N LEU A 338 -0.61 26.66 5.83
CA LEU A 338 0.17 25.59 6.46
C LEU A 338 -0.59 24.99 7.65
N ILE A 339 -1.13 25.85 8.51
CA ILE A 339 -1.96 25.47 9.67
C ILE A 339 -3.19 24.68 9.19
N THR A 340 -3.95 25.23 8.23
CA THR A 340 -5.15 24.59 7.70
C THR A 340 -4.82 23.24 7.05
N SER A 341 -3.75 23.14 6.26
CA SER A 341 -3.38 21.86 5.64
C SER A 341 -2.97 20.80 6.66
N LEU A 342 -2.28 21.18 7.74
CA LEU A 342 -1.90 20.25 8.80
C LEU A 342 -3.13 19.76 9.56
N ILE A 343 -4.03 20.66 9.96
CA ILE A 343 -5.29 20.30 10.62
C ILE A 343 -6.11 19.37 9.73
N MET A 344 -6.21 19.67 8.43
CA MET A 344 -6.90 18.80 7.49
C MET A 344 -6.27 17.40 7.42
N THR A 345 -4.94 17.33 7.43
CA THR A 345 -4.20 16.05 7.44
C THR A 345 -4.49 15.25 8.71
N VAL A 346 -4.49 15.89 9.89
CA VAL A 346 -4.81 15.24 11.17
C VAL A 346 -6.23 14.70 11.18
N VAL A 347 -7.21 15.46 10.67
CA VAL A 347 -8.60 15.00 10.56
C VAL A 347 -8.72 13.78 9.63
N LEU A 348 -8.01 13.79 8.49
CA LEU A 348 -8.00 12.65 7.57
C LEU A 348 -7.31 11.41 8.16
N LEU A 349 -6.24 11.58 8.94
CA LEU A 349 -5.62 10.47 9.67
C LEU A 349 -6.58 9.91 10.72
N GLY A 350 -7.28 10.78 11.44
CA GLY A 350 -8.33 10.38 12.38
C GLY A 350 -9.43 9.57 11.69
N SER A 351 -9.91 10.00 10.52
CA SER A 351 -10.95 9.27 9.79
C SER A 351 -10.46 7.96 9.16
N ALA A 352 -9.15 7.80 8.93
CA ALA A 352 -8.56 6.56 8.46
C ALA A 352 -8.37 5.52 9.59
N VAL A 353 -8.17 5.96 10.84
CA VAL A 353 -7.93 5.07 11.99
C VAL A 353 -9.22 4.78 12.77
N ALA A 354 -10.12 5.76 12.89
CA ALA A 354 -11.34 5.64 13.69
C ALA A 354 -12.25 4.45 13.32
N PRO A 355 -12.45 4.09 12.03
CA PRO A 355 -13.27 2.92 11.69
C PRO A 355 -12.69 1.61 12.24
N MET A 356 -11.36 1.53 12.35
CA MET A 356 -10.66 0.34 12.84
C MET A 356 -10.73 0.18 14.36
N THR A 357 -11.16 1.21 15.10
CA THR A 357 -11.34 1.07 16.54
C THR A 357 -12.65 0.36 16.89
N ILE A 358 -13.61 0.35 15.97
CA ILE A 358 -14.95 -0.22 16.16
C ILE A 358 -15.07 -1.60 15.50
N VAL A 359 -14.26 -1.87 14.47
CA VAL A 359 -14.21 -3.13 13.73
C VAL A 359 -12.83 -3.76 13.92
N ASN A 360 -12.76 -5.08 14.09
CA ASN A 360 -11.48 -5.79 14.17
C ASN A 360 -10.60 -5.47 12.95
N HIS A 361 -9.43 -4.85 13.18
CA HIS A 361 -8.48 -4.58 12.12
C HIS A 361 -7.78 -5.88 11.71
N ARG A 362 -7.72 -6.15 10.39
CA ARG A 362 -7.05 -7.34 9.84
C ARG A 362 -5.77 -6.91 9.13
N GLY A 363 -4.65 -6.94 9.86
CA GLY A 363 -3.30 -6.73 9.32
C GLY A 363 -2.92 -5.29 8.96
N ASP A 364 -1.69 -5.11 8.53
CA ASP A 364 -1.06 -3.81 8.21
C ASP A 364 -1.70 -3.12 6.99
N ARG A 365 -2.30 -3.89 6.07
CA ARG A 365 -2.88 -3.37 4.81
C ARG A 365 -3.94 -2.29 4.99
N THR A 366 -4.69 -2.34 6.09
CA THR A 366 -5.78 -1.39 6.36
C THR A 366 -5.27 0.05 6.52
N PHE A 367 -4.01 0.20 6.91
CA PHE A 367 -3.34 1.49 7.14
C PHE A 367 -2.66 2.06 5.89
N PHE A 368 -2.74 1.41 4.72
CA PHE A 368 -2.22 2.01 3.48
C PHE A 368 -2.79 3.42 3.23
N THR A 369 -4.04 3.66 3.61
CA THR A 369 -4.68 4.97 3.50
C THR A 369 -3.99 6.03 4.37
N THR A 370 -3.43 5.68 5.53
CA THR A 370 -2.68 6.63 6.37
C THR A 370 -1.36 7.02 5.70
N PHE A 371 -0.65 6.06 5.10
CA PHE A 371 0.50 6.33 4.25
C PHE A 371 0.13 7.27 3.09
N ALA A 372 -0.96 7.00 2.38
CA ALA A 372 -1.41 7.81 1.25
C ALA A 372 -1.72 9.27 1.65
N ILE A 373 -2.33 9.48 2.83
CA ILE A 373 -2.60 10.81 3.39
C ILE A 373 -1.28 11.56 3.68
N LEU A 374 -0.36 10.92 4.41
CA LEU A 374 0.94 11.52 4.76
C LEU A 374 1.78 11.80 3.51
N PHE A 375 1.78 10.89 2.54
CA PHE A 375 2.40 11.08 1.23
C PHE A 375 1.84 12.32 0.52
N CYS A 376 0.51 12.46 0.42
CA CYS A 376 -0.11 13.63 -0.21
C CYS A 376 0.27 14.93 0.52
N TYR A 377 0.30 14.91 1.85
CA TYR A 377 0.72 16.06 2.65
C TYR A 377 2.19 16.41 2.41
N ALA A 378 3.08 15.42 2.35
CA ALA A 378 4.49 15.60 2.03
C ALA A 378 4.69 16.23 0.63
N MET A 379 3.98 15.73 -0.38
CA MET A 379 4.03 16.29 -1.74
C MET A 379 3.50 17.73 -1.79
N TYR A 380 2.40 18.01 -1.08
CA TYR A 380 1.87 19.36 -0.93
C TYR A 380 2.89 20.31 -0.29
N LEU A 381 3.55 19.90 0.80
CA LEU A 381 4.56 20.72 1.48
C LEU A 381 5.75 21.00 0.56
N ILE A 382 6.32 19.97 -0.09
CA ILE A 382 7.42 20.12 -1.05
C ILE A 382 7.05 21.13 -2.14
N LYS A 383 5.81 21.10 -2.63
CA LYS A 383 5.34 22.04 -3.65
C LYS A 383 5.18 23.46 -3.10
N SER A 384 4.60 23.60 -1.90
CA SER A 384 4.29 24.89 -1.30
C SER A 384 5.54 25.64 -0.79
N LEU A 385 6.55 24.88 -0.37
CA LEU A 385 7.81 25.39 0.12
C LEU A 385 8.75 25.47 -1.06
N ASP A 386 9.09 26.68 -1.51
CA ASP A 386 10.03 26.86 -2.62
C ASP A 386 11.46 26.48 -2.18
N MET A 387 11.70 25.18 -2.02
CA MET A 387 12.96 24.66 -1.51
C MET A 387 14.11 25.13 -2.40
N GLY A 388 15.23 25.50 -1.78
CA GLY A 388 16.36 26.12 -2.46
C GLY A 388 16.90 25.26 -3.62
N LYS A 389 17.42 25.92 -4.66
CA LYS A 389 17.90 25.30 -5.91
C LYS A 389 18.88 24.13 -5.68
N LYS A 390 19.80 24.25 -4.72
CA LYS A 390 20.80 23.21 -4.39
C LYS A 390 20.14 21.93 -3.87
N ILE A 391 19.17 22.05 -2.96
CA ILE A 391 18.45 20.89 -2.39
C ILE A 391 17.67 20.17 -3.49
N LYS A 392 16.96 20.94 -4.34
CA LYS A 392 16.24 20.38 -5.49
C LYS A 392 17.17 19.64 -6.46
N GLN A 393 18.36 20.17 -6.72
CA GLN A 393 19.35 19.51 -7.59
C GLN A 393 19.83 18.19 -6.99
N LEU A 394 20.16 18.16 -5.70
CA LEU A 394 20.59 16.94 -5.00
C LEU A 394 19.51 15.85 -5.05
N ILE A 395 18.27 16.19 -4.70
CA ILE A 395 17.14 15.24 -4.73
C ILE A 395 16.91 14.71 -6.15
N THR A 396 16.99 15.58 -7.17
CA THR A 396 16.79 15.17 -8.57
C THR A 396 17.89 14.23 -9.04
N ALA A 397 19.11 14.36 -8.54
CA ALA A 397 20.24 13.50 -8.88
C ALA A 397 20.24 12.18 -8.11
N ALA A 398 19.88 12.20 -6.82
CA ALA A 398 19.91 11.03 -5.95
C ALA A 398 18.68 10.11 -6.13
N ALA A 399 17.50 10.67 -6.39
CA ALA A 399 16.26 9.88 -6.46
C ALA A 399 16.26 8.79 -7.55
N PRO A 400 16.78 9.01 -8.77
CA PRO A 400 16.88 7.93 -9.77
C PRO A 400 17.76 6.78 -9.29
N VAL A 401 18.90 7.08 -8.67
CA VAL A 401 19.83 6.07 -8.14
C VAL A 401 19.16 5.29 -7.00
N ALA A 402 18.52 5.99 -6.06
CA ALA A 402 17.80 5.37 -4.95
C ALA A 402 16.64 4.48 -5.43
N PHE A 403 15.89 4.93 -6.45
CA PHE A 403 14.82 4.17 -7.07
C PHE A 403 15.35 2.88 -7.70
N VAL A 404 16.35 2.98 -8.59
CA VAL A 404 16.92 1.81 -9.28
C VAL A 404 17.55 0.84 -8.30
N ALA A 405 18.36 1.33 -7.35
CA ALA A 405 19.00 0.49 -6.34
C ALA A 405 17.96 -0.26 -5.50
N GLY A 406 16.92 0.42 -5.03
CA GLY A 406 15.89 -0.25 -4.24
C GLY A 406 15.01 -1.20 -5.07
N CYS A 407 14.75 -0.92 -6.35
CA CYS A 407 14.10 -1.89 -7.25
C CYS A 407 14.96 -3.14 -7.46
N CYS A 408 16.27 -3.00 -7.61
CA CYS A 408 17.17 -4.15 -7.70
C CYS A 408 17.18 -4.96 -6.39
N VAL A 409 17.20 -4.30 -5.23
CA VAL A 409 17.08 -4.98 -3.94
C VAL A 409 15.76 -5.76 -3.86
N MET A 410 14.63 -5.14 -4.22
CA MET A 410 13.33 -5.80 -4.20
C MET A 410 13.23 -6.97 -5.18
N LEU A 411 13.81 -6.84 -6.38
CA LEU A 411 13.91 -7.95 -7.34
C LEU A 411 14.62 -9.16 -6.73
N VAL A 412 15.77 -8.94 -6.06
CA VAL A 412 16.53 -10.02 -5.43
C VAL A 412 15.77 -10.64 -4.26
N LEU A 413 15.20 -9.81 -3.39
CA LEU A 413 14.45 -10.30 -2.22
C LEU A 413 13.20 -11.09 -2.64
N THR A 414 12.49 -10.65 -3.67
CA THR A 414 11.33 -11.38 -4.20
C THR A 414 11.75 -12.65 -4.93
N ALA A 415 12.86 -12.66 -5.67
CA ALA A 415 13.41 -13.86 -6.30
C ALA A 415 13.76 -14.92 -5.26
N GLN A 416 14.57 -14.58 -4.25
CA GLN A 416 14.95 -15.53 -3.20
C GLN A 416 13.73 -16.08 -2.42
N ASN A 417 12.71 -15.25 -2.19
CA ASN A 417 11.45 -15.72 -1.62
C ASN A 417 10.71 -16.68 -2.54
N PHE A 418 10.65 -16.39 -3.84
CA PHE A 418 10.03 -17.28 -4.82
C PHE A 418 10.77 -18.61 -4.90
N ASP A 419 12.09 -18.60 -4.98
CA ASP A 419 12.91 -19.82 -5.04
C ASP A 419 12.67 -20.70 -3.81
N SER A 420 12.59 -20.07 -2.62
CA SER A 420 12.26 -20.76 -1.38
C SER A 420 10.84 -21.35 -1.38
N TYR A 421 9.88 -20.65 -1.98
CA TYR A 421 8.51 -21.14 -2.18
C TYR A 421 8.46 -22.31 -3.17
N VAL A 422 9.17 -22.22 -4.29
CA VAL A 422 9.25 -23.27 -5.31
C VAL A 422 9.77 -24.56 -4.71
N TYR A 423 10.92 -24.48 -4.02
CA TYR A 423 11.52 -25.66 -3.41
C TYR A 423 10.60 -26.31 -2.37
N ARG A 424 9.95 -25.49 -1.54
CA ARG A 424 8.95 -25.97 -0.58
C ARG A 424 7.75 -26.63 -1.29
N ALA A 425 7.21 -26.01 -2.33
CA ALA A 425 6.03 -26.52 -3.03
C ALA A 425 6.32 -27.84 -3.78
N ASP A 426 7.50 -27.98 -4.38
CA ASP A 426 7.94 -29.24 -4.99
C ASP A 426 8.10 -30.36 -3.95
N TYR A 427 8.78 -30.06 -2.84
CA TYR A 427 8.91 -31.01 -1.72
C TYR A 427 7.54 -31.50 -1.23
N LEU A 428 6.59 -30.59 -1.02
CA LEU A 428 5.24 -30.96 -0.59
C LEU A 428 4.50 -31.79 -1.64
N ALA A 429 4.69 -31.52 -2.93
CA ALA A 429 4.09 -32.31 -3.99
C ALA A 429 4.64 -33.75 -4.02
N GLN A 430 5.89 -33.95 -3.64
CA GLN A 430 6.50 -35.28 -3.50
C GLN A 430 6.00 -36.01 -2.24
N GLU A 431 6.06 -35.34 -1.08
CA GLU A 431 5.70 -35.93 0.22
C GLU A 431 4.22 -36.28 0.35
N SER A 432 3.34 -35.49 -0.29
CA SER A 432 1.90 -35.75 -0.31
C SER A 432 1.51 -37.09 -0.94
N VAL A 433 2.40 -37.74 -1.69
CA VAL A 433 2.18 -39.08 -2.26
C VAL A 433 2.46 -40.19 -1.23
N THR A 434 3.24 -39.91 -0.18
CA THR A 434 3.69 -40.89 0.83
C THR A 434 3.14 -40.68 2.21
N SER A 435 2.89 -39.43 2.56
CA SER A 435 2.77 -38.99 3.94
C SER A 435 1.50 -38.18 4.08
N SER A 436 0.72 -38.44 5.14
CA SER A 436 -0.46 -37.62 5.50
C SER A 436 -0.08 -36.35 6.26
N SER A 437 1.21 -36.15 6.54
CA SER A 437 1.75 -34.96 7.21
C SER A 437 3.17 -34.64 6.74
N ALA A 438 3.54 -33.37 6.61
CA ALA A 438 4.93 -32.96 6.42
C ALA A 438 5.30 -31.68 7.15
N ASP A 439 6.56 -31.60 7.57
CA ASP A 439 7.15 -30.40 8.13
C ASP A 439 7.78 -29.54 7.02
N VAL A 440 7.59 -28.22 7.08
CA VAL A 440 8.10 -27.26 6.09
C VAL A 440 8.68 -26.00 6.74
N PRO A 441 9.71 -25.39 6.14
CA PRO A 441 10.37 -24.23 6.74
C PRO A 441 9.60 -22.93 6.46
N TYR A 442 9.90 -21.90 7.26
CA TYR A 442 9.61 -20.51 6.91
C TYR A 442 10.32 -20.08 5.61
N LEU A 443 9.69 -19.18 4.85
CA LEU A 443 10.28 -18.57 3.64
C LEU A 443 11.52 -17.71 3.96
N ALA A 444 12.43 -17.58 2.99
CA ALA A 444 13.75 -16.94 3.14
C ALA A 444 13.71 -15.53 3.77
N HIS A 445 12.77 -14.70 3.34
CA HIS A 445 12.54 -13.35 3.87
C HIS A 445 11.14 -13.27 4.46
N GLY A 446 10.94 -13.89 5.63
CA GLY A 446 9.67 -13.92 6.35
C GLY A 446 9.04 -12.54 6.62
N ARG A 447 9.82 -11.45 6.61
CA ARG A 447 9.29 -10.07 6.70
C ARG A 447 8.52 -9.61 5.46
N LEU A 448 8.74 -10.26 4.32
CA LEU A 448 8.01 -10.04 3.06
C LEU A 448 6.90 -11.08 2.84
N ALA A 449 6.81 -12.10 3.70
CA ALA A 449 5.81 -13.15 3.67
C ALA A 449 4.73 -12.91 4.75
N GLN A 450 3.47 -13.21 4.45
CA GLN A 450 2.37 -13.13 5.42
C GLN A 450 2.22 -14.39 6.30
N GLU A 451 2.95 -15.46 5.99
CA GLU A 451 2.81 -16.78 6.59
C GLU A 451 3.28 -16.76 8.05
N THR A 452 2.34 -16.54 8.97
CA THR A 452 2.62 -16.44 10.41
C THR A 452 1.90 -17.52 11.22
N THR A 453 1.01 -18.31 10.60
CA THR A 453 0.29 -19.42 11.24
C THR A 453 0.08 -20.61 10.29
N LEU A 454 0.08 -21.82 10.84
CA LEU A 454 -0.13 -23.12 10.17
C LEU A 454 -1.32 -23.12 9.19
N GLY A 455 -2.45 -22.55 9.59
CA GLY A 455 -3.69 -22.53 8.78
C GLY A 455 -3.67 -21.65 7.52
N GLN A 456 -2.59 -20.91 7.24
CA GLN A 456 -2.44 -20.13 5.99
C GLN A 456 -1.76 -20.93 4.87
N ILE A 457 -1.08 -22.03 5.21
CA ILE A 457 -0.39 -22.90 4.25
C ILE A 457 -1.25 -24.15 3.95
N ASP A 458 -2.08 -24.56 4.92
CA ASP A 458 -2.62 -25.93 5.04
C ASP A 458 -3.56 -26.45 3.91
N PRO A 459 -4.56 -25.71 3.37
CA PRO A 459 -5.56 -26.34 2.47
C PRO A 459 -5.58 -25.82 1.03
N CYS A 460 -4.55 -25.10 0.59
CA CYS A 460 -4.63 -24.22 -0.57
C CYS A 460 -3.68 -24.59 -1.72
N LEU A 461 -2.54 -25.25 -1.45
CA LEU A 461 -1.62 -25.73 -2.49
C LEU A 461 -2.20 -26.89 -3.30
N PHE A 462 -2.96 -27.78 -2.66
CA PHE A 462 -3.58 -28.95 -3.28
C PHE A 462 -5.12 -28.92 -3.27
N GLY A 463 -5.72 -27.90 -2.67
CA GLY A 463 -7.17 -27.83 -2.45
C GLY A 463 -7.66 -28.94 -1.52
N SER A 464 -8.90 -29.40 -1.71
CA SER A 464 -9.48 -30.57 -1.03
C SER A 464 -9.07 -31.91 -1.69
N SER A 465 -8.21 -31.87 -2.70
CA SER A 465 -7.87 -33.03 -3.53
C SER A 465 -6.81 -33.93 -2.88
N VAL A 466 -6.05 -33.40 -1.92
CA VAL A 466 -5.00 -34.11 -1.19
C VAL A 466 -5.22 -33.85 0.30
N ASP A 467 -5.46 -34.91 1.08
CA ASP A 467 -5.66 -34.83 2.53
C ASP A 467 -4.30 -34.94 3.24
N MET A 468 -3.63 -33.79 3.39
CA MET A 468 -2.31 -33.70 4.01
C MET A 468 -2.29 -32.55 5.01
N SER A 469 -1.66 -32.78 6.16
CA SER A 469 -1.43 -31.77 7.20
C SER A 469 -0.01 -31.20 7.12
N PHE A 470 0.13 -29.88 7.28
CA PHE A 470 1.43 -29.22 7.18
C PHE A 470 1.85 -28.58 8.51
N ASN A 471 3.08 -28.86 8.96
CA ASN A 471 3.67 -28.21 10.12
C ASN A 471 4.76 -27.22 9.70
N VAL A 472 4.63 -25.94 10.07
CA VAL A 472 5.66 -24.95 9.78
C VAL A 472 6.68 -24.92 10.91
N ILE A 473 7.94 -25.17 10.58
CA ILE A 473 9.04 -25.26 11.55
C ILE A 473 10.16 -24.25 11.24
N PRO A 474 11.00 -23.91 12.22
CA PRO A 474 12.24 -23.19 11.99
C PRO A 474 13.10 -23.87 10.92
N THR A 475 13.73 -23.07 10.06
CA THR A 475 14.50 -23.57 8.91
C THR A 475 15.64 -24.51 9.32
N ASP A 476 16.25 -24.26 10.47
CA ASP A 476 17.32 -25.06 11.05
C ASP A 476 16.86 -26.40 11.63
N GLU A 477 15.56 -26.56 11.88
CA GLU A 477 14.96 -27.80 12.35
C GLU A 477 14.50 -28.70 11.18
N TRP A 478 14.52 -28.20 9.94
CA TRP A 478 14.03 -28.94 8.78
C TRP A 478 15.05 -29.94 8.23
N GLU A 479 14.61 -31.15 7.87
CA GLU A 479 15.49 -32.20 7.33
C GLU A 479 16.25 -31.77 6.06
N LYS A 480 15.68 -30.83 5.29
CA LYS A 480 16.29 -30.26 4.08
C LYS A 480 16.99 -28.91 4.33
N ALA A 481 17.31 -28.56 5.59
CA ALA A 481 17.88 -27.26 5.97
C ALA A 481 19.10 -26.86 5.13
N ASP A 482 20.06 -27.76 4.92
CA ASP A 482 21.29 -27.47 4.18
C ASP A 482 21.04 -27.20 2.69
N GLU A 483 20.13 -27.97 2.06
CA GLU A 483 19.72 -27.77 0.67
C GLU A 483 18.93 -26.45 0.53
N TYR A 484 18.00 -26.20 1.44
CA TYR A 484 17.21 -24.97 1.48
C TYR A 484 18.07 -23.73 1.69
N LYS A 485 19.07 -23.80 2.57
CA LYS A 485 20.01 -22.71 2.81
C LYS A 485 20.80 -22.37 1.55
N LYS A 486 21.19 -23.36 0.73
CA LYS A 486 21.86 -23.11 -0.56
C LYS A 486 20.96 -22.34 -1.53
N ILE A 487 19.67 -22.69 -1.60
CA ILE A 487 18.69 -22.02 -2.48
C ILE A 487 18.39 -20.59 -1.99
N THR A 488 18.17 -20.42 -0.69
CA THR A 488 17.84 -19.11 -0.09
C THR A 488 19.02 -18.15 -0.01
N SER A 489 20.26 -18.62 -0.24
CA SER A 489 21.48 -17.81 -0.27
C SER A 489 22.11 -17.68 -1.66
N LEU A 490 21.36 -18.03 -2.72
CA LEU A 490 21.80 -17.84 -4.10
C LEU A 490 22.23 -16.40 -4.35
N THR A 491 23.25 -16.24 -5.20
CA THR A 491 23.67 -14.93 -5.66
C THR A 491 22.49 -14.24 -6.38
N PRO A 492 22.45 -12.89 -6.43
CA PRO A 492 21.38 -12.17 -7.12
C PRO A 492 21.07 -12.68 -8.54
N ALA A 493 22.11 -13.04 -9.31
CA ALA A 493 21.95 -13.54 -10.67
C ALA A 493 21.38 -14.97 -10.68
N ASP A 494 21.87 -15.84 -9.79
CA ASP A 494 21.43 -17.22 -9.71
C ASP A 494 20.00 -17.34 -9.17
N ALA A 495 19.60 -16.49 -8.23
CA ALA A 495 18.23 -16.43 -7.72
C ALA A 495 17.24 -16.03 -8.83
N VAL A 496 17.57 -14.98 -9.60
CA VAL A 496 16.74 -14.58 -10.75
C VAL A 496 16.68 -15.69 -11.80
N LYS A 497 17.80 -16.36 -12.08
CA LYS A 497 17.84 -17.48 -13.03
C LYS A 497 16.97 -18.65 -12.55
N TYR A 498 17.10 -19.05 -11.29
CA TYR A 498 16.31 -20.12 -10.70
C TYR A 498 14.81 -19.83 -10.78
N GLY A 499 14.40 -18.61 -10.42
CA GLY A 499 12.99 -18.20 -10.50
C GLY A 499 12.44 -18.17 -11.93
N LEU A 500 13.27 -17.90 -12.94
CA LEU A 500 12.87 -17.99 -14.35
C LEU A 500 12.73 -19.44 -14.83
N GLU A 501 13.63 -20.32 -14.39
CA GLU A 501 13.59 -21.76 -14.72
C GLU A 501 12.35 -22.45 -14.12
N HIS A 502 11.85 -21.96 -12.99
CA HIS A 502 10.69 -22.51 -12.29
C HIS A 502 9.44 -21.62 -12.39
N TRP A 503 9.31 -20.85 -13.47
CA TRP A 503 8.22 -19.88 -13.66
C TRP A 503 6.81 -20.50 -13.60
N GLU A 504 6.68 -21.78 -13.91
CA GLU A 504 5.45 -22.57 -13.82
C GLU A 504 4.81 -22.58 -12.43
N PHE A 505 5.59 -22.45 -11.35
CA PHE A 505 5.09 -22.32 -9.97
C PHE A 505 4.35 -20.99 -9.69
N LYS A 506 4.29 -20.08 -10.68
CA LYS A 506 3.39 -18.92 -10.64
C LYS A 506 1.93 -19.30 -10.85
N ASP A 507 1.67 -20.43 -11.49
CA ASP A 507 0.34 -21.01 -11.57
C ASP A 507 0.02 -21.69 -10.23
N ALA A 508 -0.98 -21.16 -9.52
CA ALA A 508 -1.44 -21.70 -8.25
C ALA A 508 -1.86 -23.17 -8.31
N THR A 509 -2.23 -23.68 -9.49
CA THR A 509 -2.62 -25.08 -9.70
C THR A 509 -1.45 -26.01 -10.02
N TYR A 510 -0.25 -25.46 -10.24
CA TYR A 510 0.92 -26.25 -10.64
C TYR A 510 1.37 -27.29 -9.60
N PRO A 511 1.41 -26.98 -8.28
CA PRO A 511 1.78 -27.97 -7.28
C PRO A 511 0.89 -29.22 -7.30
N LEU A 512 -0.42 -29.07 -7.56
CA LEU A 512 -1.34 -30.20 -7.72
C LEU A 512 -1.02 -31.05 -8.96
N LYS A 513 -0.74 -30.41 -10.10
CA LYS A 513 -0.32 -31.13 -11.33
C LYS A 513 0.97 -31.93 -11.08
N LEU A 514 1.86 -31.40 -10.26
CA LEU A 514 3.12 -32.03 -9.92
C LEU A 514 2.93 -33.24 -8.99
N HIS A 515 2.04 -33.11 -7.99
CA HIS A 515 1.59 -34.23 -7.15
C HIS A 515 1.02 -35.37 -8.00
N GLU A 516 0.10 -35.08 -8.92
CA GLU A 516 -0.50 -36.09 -9.82
C GLU A 516 0.56 -36.80 -10.67
N LYS A 517 1.57 -36.07 -11.14
CA LYS A 517 2.70 -36.64 -11.88
C LYS A 517 3.55 -37.57 -11.02
N TYR A 518 3.84 -37.20 -9.78
CA TYR A 518 4.59 -38.05 -8.85
C TYR A 518 3.79 -39.31 -8.47
N ALA A 519 2.48 -39.17 -8.27
CA ALA A 519 1.58 -40.30 -8.01
C ALA A 519 1.54 -41.31 -9.18
N GLN A 520 1.59 -40.84 -10.43
CA GLN A 520 1.63 -41.71 -11.63
C GLN A 520 2.98 -42.41 -11.84
N SER A 521 4.07 -41.85 -11.31
CA SER A 521 5.43 -42.40 -11.45
C SER A 521 5.77 -43.50 -10.44
N ARG A 522 4.80 -43.89 -9.61
CA ARG A 522 4.86 -44.99 -8.65
C ARG A 522 3.88 -46.08 -9.06
#